data_AF-A0A7K2P4G4-F1
#
_entry.id   AF-A0A7K2P4G4-F1
#
_cell.length_a   1.000
_cell.length_b   1.000
_cell.length_c   1.000
_cell.angle_alpha   90.00
_cell.angle_beta   90.00
_cell.angle_gamma   90.00
#
_symmetry.space_group_name_H-M   'P 1'
#
loop_
_entity.id
_entity.type
_entity.pdbx_description
1 polymer ?
#
loop_
_entity_poly.entity_id
_entity_poly.type
_entity_poly.pdbx_seq_one_letter_code
_entity_poly.pdbx_strand_id
1 'polypeptide(L)'
;LLLVTHRLKAADPDPGLIGAVVHHHRPDGPLRLYGVCREPVVGPGALGGVLTHLVDDAGRWYTLRDVAPGGPERARRAGTAHVAVRSFLSDHERLSRGGL
;
A
#
# COMPACT_ATOMS: atom_id res chain seq x y z
N LEU A 1 20.32 -2.81 -5.29
CA LEU A 1 19.34 -3.80 -4.78
C LEU A 1 20.01 -4.97 -4.05
N LEU A 2 20.92 -5.72 -4.71
CA LEU A 2 21.63 -6.87 -4.10
C LEU A 2 22.36 -6.55 -2.78
N LEU A 3 22.94 -5.35 -2.65
CA LEU A 3 23.60 -4.90 -1.43
C LEU A 3 22.64 -4.80 -0.24
N VAL A 4 21.43 -4.28 -0.47
CA VAL A 4 20.39 -4.15 0.57
C VAL A 4 19.89 -5.53 0.98
N THR A 5 19.68 -6.42 0.01
CA THR A 5 19.25 -7.80 0.28
C THR A 5 20.30 -8.60 1.05
N HIS A 6 21.59 -8.40 0.73
CA HIS A 6 22.68 -9.01 1.49
C HIS A 6 22.70 -8.51 2.94
N ARG A 7 22.57 -7.19 3.16
CA ARG A 7 22.58 -6.61 4.50
C ARG A 7 21.41 -7.09 5.35
N LEU A 8 20.22 -7.16 4.78
CA LEU A 8 19.05 -7.75 5.46
C LEU A 8 19.28 -9.22 5.82
N LYS A 9 19.85 -10.03 4.91
CA LYS A 9 20.19 -11.43 5.20
C LYS A 9 21.23 -11.58 6.31
N ALA A 10 22.18 -10.63 6.40
CA ALA A 10 23.23 -10.62 7.39
C ALA A 10 22.79 -10.11 8.77
N ALA A 11 21.50 -9.78 8.95
CA ALA A 11 20.98 -9.13 10.15
C ALA A 11 21.78 -7.86 10.51
N ASP A 12 22.15 -7.08 9.50
CA ASP A 12 22.85 -5.82 9.66
C ASP A 12 22.01 -4.89 10.56
N PRO A 13 22.55 -4.41 11.69
CA PRO A 13 21.79 -3.64 12.68
C PRO A 13 21.56 -2.18 12.28
N ASP A 14 21.94 -1.78 11.05
CA ASP A 14 21.68 -0.44 10.52
C ASP A 14 20.18 -0.07 10.70
N PRO A 15 19.87 0.96 11.51
CA PRO A 15 18.49 1.39 11.75
C PRO A 15 17.76 1.80 10.46
N GLY A 16 18.47 2.22 9.42
CA GLY A 16 17.89 2.53 8.11
C GLY A 16 17.39 1.30 7.35
N LEU A 17 17.77 0.08 7.77
CA LEU A 17 17.27 -1.19 7.24
C LEU A 17 16.07 -1.74 8.02
N ILE A 18 15.81 -1.20 9.22
CA ILE A 18 14.65 -1.53 10.02
C ILE A 18 13.49 -0.68 9.51
N GLY A 19 12.48 -1.32 8.92
CA GLY A 19 11.26 -0.62 8.50
C GLY A 19 10.66 0.13 9.69
N ALA A 20 10.56 1.45 9.58
CA ALA A 20 10.02 2.28 10.65
C ALA A 20 8.55 1.93 10.94
N VAL A 21 8.19 1.94 12.22
CA VAL A 21 6.82 1.85 12.74
C VAL A 21 5.90 2.79 11.95
N VAL A 22 4.66 2.36 11.70
CA VAL A 22 3.62 3.18 11.07
C VAL A 22 3.45 4.46 11.89
N HIS A 23 4.01 5.56 11.40
CA HIS A 23 3.70 6.87 11.95
C HIS A 23 2.22 7.12 11.68
N HIS A 24 1.41 7.18 12.73
CA HIS A 24 0.06 7.70 12.65
C HIS A 24 0.17 9.18 12.28
N HIS A 25 0.21 9.45 10.97
CA HIS A 25 0.18 10.79 10.45
C HIS A 25 -1.15 11.42 10.87
N ARG A 26 -1.06 12.42 11.75
CA ARG A 26 -2.16 13.30 12.07
C ARG A 26 -1.93 14.57 11.26
N PRO A 27 -2.54 14.70 10.07
CA PRO A 27 -2.42 15.93 9.32
C PRO A 27 -3.03 17.07 10.13
N ASP A 28 -2.40 18.24 10.12
CA ASP A 28 -2.92 19.47 10.73
C ASP A 28 -4.14 20.04 9.97
N GLY A 29 -4.58 19.36 8.90
CA GLY A 29 -5.69 19.72 8.03
C GLY A 29 -6.30 18.50 7.31
N PRO A 30 -7.23 18.71 6.35
CA PRO A 30 -7.78 17.63 5.56
C PRO A 30 -6.67 16.92 4.77
N LEU A 31 -6.58 15.60 4.91
CA LEU A 31 -5.62 14.80 4.15
C LEU A 31 -6.06 14.74 2.69
N ARG A 32 -5.25 15.30 1.79
CA ARG A 32 -5.39 15.15 0.35
C ARG A 32 -4.40 14.11 -0.13
N LEU A 33 -4.89 13.09 -0.82
CA LEU A 33 -4.04 12.06 -1.42
C LEU A 33 -4.32 11.97 -2.91
N TYR A 34 -3.27 11.87 -3.71
CA TYR A 34 -3.34 11.69 -5.15
C TYR A 34 -3.03 10.24 -5.51
N GLY A 35 -3.87 9.65 -6.35
CA GLY A 35 -3.66 8.30 -6.89
C GLY A 35 -2.42 8.26 -7.79
N VAL A 36 -1.56 7.27 -7.57
CA VAL A 36 -0.40 7.03 -8.44
C VAL A 36 -0.63 5.79 -9.31
N CYS A 37 -0.82 4.64 -8.66
CA CYS A 37 -1.06 3.39 -9.35
C CYS A 37 -1.70 2.36 -8.40
N ARG A 38 -2.14 1.25 -8.99
CA ARG A 38 -2.52 0.04 -8.26
C ARG A 38 -1.78 -1.16 -8.82
N GLU A 39 -1.37 -2.06 -7.94
CA GLU A 39 -0.69 -3.29 -8.32
C GLU A 39 -1.43 -4.51 -7.73
N PRO A 40 -1.84 -5.48 -8.57
CA PRO A 40 -2.34 -6.75 -8.06
C PRO A 40 -1.17 -7.52 -7.42
N VAL A 41 -1.41 -8.11 -6.25
CA VAL A 41 -0.39 -8.85 -5.49
C VAL A 41 -0.86 -10.27 -5.19
N VAL A 42 0.06 -11.21 -5.31
CA VAL A 42 -0.11 -12.61 -4.91
C VAL A 42 1.04 -12.96 -3.97
N GLY A 43 0.73 -13.57 -2.84
CA GLY A 43 1.70 -13.87 -1.79
C GLY A 43 1.68 -15.32 -1.32
N PRO A 44 2.59 -15.69 -0.41
CA PRO A 44 2.60 -17.00 0.25
C PRO A 44 1.26 -17.32 0.92
N GLY A 45 0.97 -18.61 1.14
CA GLY A 45 -0.23 -19.02 1.88
C GLY A 45 -1.55 -18.69 1.19
N ALA A 46 -1.56 -18.68 -0.15
CA ALA A 46 -2.72 -18.31 -0.97
C ALA A 46 -3.27 -16.90 -0.66
N LEU A 47 -2.40 -15.96 -0.30
CA LEU A 47 -2.77 -14.54 -0.21
C LEU A 47 -2.91 -13.94 -1.61
N GLY A 48 -3.91 -13.09 -1.78
CA GLY A 48 -4.14 -12.33 -3.00
C GLY A 48 -4.84 -11.01 -2.74
N GLY A 49 -4.57 -10.00 -3.55
CA GLY A 49 -5.16 -8.68 -3.33
C GLY A 49 -4.61 -7.59 -4.22
N VAL A 50 -4.69 -6.37 -3.73
CA VAL A 50 -4.21 -5.17 -4.42
C VAL A 50 -3.54 -4.23 -3.43
N LEU A 51 -2.48 -3.57 -3.87
CA LEU A 51 -1.92 -2.39 -3.23
C LEU A 51 -2.26 -1.17 -4.08
N THR A 52 -2.74 -0.10 -3.46
CA THR A 52 -2.94 1.20 -4.11
C THR A 52 -1.98 2.20 -3.52
N HIS A 53 -1.15 2.78 -4.37
CA HIS A 53 -0.16 3.77 -3.97
C HIS A 53 -0.72 5.17 -4.19
N LEU A 54 -0.49 6.00 -3.17
CA LEU A 54 -1.01 7.34 -3.05
C LEU A 54 0.14 8.27 -2.62
N VAL A 55 0.04 9.54 -2.95
CA VAL A 55 1.01 10.56 -2.52
C VAL A 55 0.27 11.80 -2.00
N ASP A 56 0.80 12.49 -1.00
CA ASP A 56 0.22 13.76 -0.55
C ASP A 56 0.86 14.99 -1.23
N ASP A 57 0.37 16.18 -0.88
CA ASP A 57 0.89 17.47 -1.36
C ASP A 57 2.39 17.68 -1.07
N ALA A 58 2.92 17.01 -0.05
CA ALA A 58 4.33 17.09 0.34
C ALA A 58 5.20 16.00 -0.31
N GLY A 59 4.63 15.18 -1.20
CA GLY A 59 5.35 14.09 -1.86
C GLY A 59 5.54 12.84 -0.99
N ARG A 60 4.88 12.73 0.16
CA ARG A 60 4.96 11.55 1.02
C ARG A 60 4.09 10.43 0.48
N TRP A 61 4.64 9.22 0.45
CA TRP A 61 3.96 8.04 -0.07
C TRP A 61 3.10 7.35 0.98
N TYR A 62 1.92 6.91 0.54
CA TYR A 62 0.98 6.11 1.29
C TYR A 62 0.62 4.86 0.49
N THR A 63 0.31 3.77 1.18
CA THR A 63 -0.13 2.52 0.55
C THR A 63 -1.38 2.02 1.25
N LEU A 64 -2.46 1.91 0.48
CA LEU A 64 -3.69 1.26 0.90
C LEU A 64 -3.63 -0.21 0.46
N ARG A 65 -3.64 -1.11 1.44
CA ARG A 65 -3.52 -2.55 1.23
C ARG A 65 -4.87 -3.23 1.43
N ASP A 66 -5.33 -3.95 0.41
CA ASP A 66 -6.40 -4.95 0.55
C ASP A 66 -5.90 -6.32 0.12
N VAL A 67 -5.35 -7.08 1.08
CA VAL A 67 -4.78 -8.41 0.86
C VAL A 67 -5.32 -9.37 1.90
N ALA A 68 -5.92 -10.45 1.43
CA ALA A 68 -6.50 -11.51 2.25
C ALA A 68 -6.32 -12.87 1.55
N PRO A 69 -6.63 -14.00 2.21
CA PRO A 69 -6.69 -15.30 1.55
C PRO A 69 -7.62 -15.29 0.33
N GLY A 70 -7.25 -16.00 -0.74
CA GLY A 70 -8.01 -16.10 -1.99
C GLY A 70 -7.15 -16.14 -3.26
N GLY A 71 -5.83 -16.07 -3.12
CA GLY A 71 -4.85 -16.34 -4.17
C GLY A 71 -5.00 -15.46 -5.41
N PRO A 72 -4.53 -15.93 -6.57
CA PRO A 72 -4.57 -15.17 -7.82
C PRO A 72 -5.98 -14.70 -8.23
N GLU A 73 -7.03 -15.49 -7.96
CA GLU A 73 -8.41 -15.11 -8.28
C GLU A 73 -8.85 -13.87 -7.50
N ARG A 74 -8.50 -13.80 -6.21
CA ARG A 74 -8.76 -12.59 -5.41
C ARG A 74 -7.97 -11.41 -5.96
N ALA A 75 -6.69 -11.59 -6.28
CA ALA A 75 -5.84 -10.51 -6.79
C ALA A 75 -6.42 -9.87 -8.08
N ARG A 76 -7.01 -10.67 -8.97
CA ARG A 76 -7.67 -10.17 -10.20
C ARG A 76 -8.89 -9.30 -9.92
N ARG A 77 -9.66 -9.61 -8.88
CA ARG A 77 -10.92 -8.93 -8.55
C ARG A 77 -10.76 -7.77 -7.57
N ALA A 78 -9.72 -7.81 -6.74
CA ALA A 78 -9.51 -6.84 -5.65
C ALA A 78 -9.37 -5.39 -6.15
N GLY A 79 -8.86 -5.18 -7.37
CA GLY A 79 -8.73 -3.86 -7.97
C GLY A 79 -10.04 -3.08 -8.15
N THR A 80 -11.18 -3.77 -8.20
CA THR A 80 -12.52 -3.16 -8.30
C THR A 80 -13.38 -3.49 -7.07
N ALA A 81 -12.80 -4.10 -6.04
CA ALA A 81 -13.50 -4.36 -4.79
C ALA A 81 -13.70 -3.04 -4.02
N HIS A 82 -14.84 -2.93 -3.35
CA HIS A 82 -15.13 -1.76 -2.55
C HIS A 82 -14.20 -1.65 -1.35
N VAL A 83 -13.72 -0.43 -1.11
CA VAL A 83 -12.94 -0.08 0.07
C VAL A 83 -13.56 1.13 0.75
N ALA A 84 -13.77 1.00 2.05
CA ALA A 84 -14.23 2.10 2.89
C ALA A 84 -13.01 2.85 3.45
N VAL A 85 -12.87 4.11 3.06
CA VAL A 85 -11.86 5.02 3.62
C VAL A 85 -12.58 6.07 4.45
N ARG A 86 -12.59 5.87 5.77
CA ARG A 86 -13.39 6.67 6.72
C ARG A 86 -14.86 6.75 6.28
N SER A 87 -15.32 7.93 5.85
CA SER A 87 -16.69 8.24 5.43
C SER A 87 -16.89 8.14 3.92
N PHE A 88 -15.88 7.72 3.16
CA PHE A 88 -15.94 7.59 1.70
C PHE A 88 -15.91 6.12 1.28
N LEU A 89 -16.85 5.74 0.42
CA LEU A 89 -16.86 4.43 -0.23
C LEU A 89 -16.28 4.60 -1.64
N SER A 90 -15.25 3.82 -1.95
CA SER A 90 -14.61 3.82 -3.26
C SER A 90 -14.19 2.42 -3.69
N ASP A 91 -13.33 2.33 -4.68
CA ASP A 91 -12.60 1.13 -5.08
C ASP A 91 -11.14 1.50 -5.43
N HIS A 92 -10.29 0.49 -5.51
CA HIS A 92 -8.86 0.69 -5.77
C HIS A 92 -8.57 1.29 -7.15
N GLU A 93 -9.43 1.07 -8.14
CA GLU A 93 -9.29 1.65 -9.47
C GLU A 93 -9.51 3.16 -9.44
N ARG A 94 -10.61 3.61 -8.85
CA ARG A 94 -10.94 5.03 -8.71
C ARG A 94 -9.89 5.75 -7.85
N LEU A 95 -9.50 5.16 -6.72
CA LEU A 95 -8.46 5.73 -5.86
C LEU A 95 -7.11 5.86 -6.58
N SER A 96 -6.72 4.87 -7.37
CA SER A 96 -5.45 4.91 -8.11
C SER A 96 -5.38 5.99 -9.19
N ARG A 97 -6.53 6.51 -9.65
CA ARG A 97 -6.61 7.55 -10.69
C ARG A 97 -6.97 8.92 -10.17
N GLY A 98 -7.80 8.98 -9.12
CA GLY A 98 -8.40 10.22 -8.62
C GLY A 98 -7.96 10.62 -7.22
N GLY A 99 -7.42 9.69 -6.42
CA GLY A 99 -7.07 9.99 -5.04
C GLY A 99 -8.28 10.13 -4.09
N LEU A 100 -8.07 10.87 -3.00
CA LEU A 100 -9.03 11.19 -1.94
C LEU A 100 -9.15 12.70 -1.74
#